data_AF-A0A1H9RX70-F1
#
_entry.id   AF-A0A1H9RX70-F1
#
_cell.length_a   1.000
_cell.length_b   1.000
_cell.length_c   1.000
_cell.angle_alpha   90.00
_cell.angle_beta   90.00
_cell.angle_gamma   90.00
#
_symmetry.space_group_name_H-M   'P 1'
#
loop_
_entity.id
_entity.type
_entity.pdbx_description
1 polymer ?
#
loop_
_entity_poly.entity_id
_entity_poly.type
_entity_poly.pdbx_seq_one_letter_code
_entity_poly.pdbx_strand_id
1 'polypeptide(L)'
;MTEIIRGSGLFFGSDETEVIWTSGPSVVFAGDGDDGVRMGYQNDVAYLGDGNDVAYAESGNDVLFGEDGDDLLYGGRDNDWIEGGPGDDLLWGAWGNDQLFGNEGGDTLYGVTGINALYGSLGEDIVLGGDDSDVIFGGEENDIILGNAGDDWISGGSGDNQLYGQEGDDQIYGTGTRDDRSNEIFYRGDDGNDMVLRFNAETDQLMIAADINGTGIAIADDFAARLTGYGDAGGEDPFGTIVDLGAGSTIDLVGVVIDDVTANLADFFTITA
;
A
#
# COMPACT_ATOMS: atom_id res chain seq x y z
N MET A 1 12.59 34.73 7.93
CA MET A 1 11.84 35.67 7.04
C MET A 1 11.80 34.95 5.72
N THR A 2 10.64 34.57 5.20
CA THR A 2 10.59 33.68 4.03
C THR A 2 11.27 34.30 2.82
N GLU A 3 12.37 33.70 2.36
CA GLU A 3 13.02 34.06 1.11
C GLU A 3 12.30 33.38 -0.06
N ILE A 4 12.15 34.09 -1.19
CA ILE A 4 11.47 33.57 -2.38
C ILE A 4 12.46 33.50 -3.53
N ILE A 5 12.77 32.30 -3.99
CA ILE A 5 13.70 32.03 -5.09
C ILE A 5 12.92 31.63 -6.34
N ARG A 6 13.30 32.13 -7.53
CA ARG A 6 12.59 31.85 -8.79
C ARG A 6 13.54 31.67 -9.97
N GLY A 7 13.30 30.69 -10.85
CA GLY A 7 14.03 30.57 -12.12
C GLY A 7 13.99 29.18 -12.77
N SER A 8 15.11 28.72 -13.33
CA SER A 8 15.34 27.34 -13.78
C SER A 8 16.81 26.98 -13.61
N GLY A 9 17.12 25.70 -13.42
CA GLY A 9 18.49 25.20 -13.29
C GLY A 9 18.83 24.82 -11.86
N LEU A 10 20.01 25.20 -11.36
CA LEU A 10 20.48 24.79 -10.04
C LEU A 10 20.14 25.83 -8.97
N PHE A 11 19.48 25.40 -7.90
CA PHE A 11 19.11 26.20 -6.75
C PHE A 11 19.74 25.67 -5.46
N PHE A 12 20.07 26.59 -4.57
CA PHE A 12 20.52 26.33 -3.21
C PHE A 12 19.72 27.26 -2.30
N GLY A 13 18.96 26.71 -1.37
CA GLY A 13 18.38 27.46 -0.26
C GLY A 13 19.40 27.67 0.86
N SER A 14 18.92 27.97 2.05
CA SER A 14 19.72 28.26 3.23
C SER A 14 19.32 27.40 4.44
N ASP A 15 19.52 27.89 5.65
CA ASP A 15 19.20 27.17 6.89
C ASP A 15 17.88 27.71 7.50
N GLU A 16 17.01 28.31 6.70
CA GLU A 16 15.79 29.02 7.11
C GLU A 16 14.62 28.65 6.17
N THR A 17 13.38 28.75 6.64
CA THR A 17 12.20 28.56 5.78
C THR A 17 12.20 29.42 4.52
N GLU A 18 12.11 28.76 3.37
CA GLU A 18 12.12 29.32 2.02
C GLU A 18 10.95 28.86 1.15
N VAL A 19 10.74 29.59 0.06
CA VAL A 19 9.83 29.16 -1.01
C VAL A 19 10.50 29.26 -2.37
N ILE A 20 10.68 28.13 -3.04
CA ILE A 20 11.41 27.99 -4.30
C ILE A 20 10.42 27.69 -5.44
N TRP A 21 10.45 28.48 -6.52
CA TRP A 21 9.61 28.27 -7.70
C TRP A 21 10.46 28.05 -8.94
N THR A 22 10.35 26.89 -9.58
CA THR A 22 11.07 26.59 -10.82
C THR A 22 10.14 26.72 -12.03
N SER A 23 10.69 26.68 -13.24
CA SER A 23 9.93 26.89 -14.50
C SER A 23 10.46 26.09 -15.69
N GLY A 24 11.50 25.31 -15.48
CA GLY A 24 12.13 24.40 -16.43
C GLY A 24 12.99 23.39 -15.66
N PRO A 25 13.78 22.55 -16.34
CA PRO A 25 14.51 21.46 -15.67
C PRO A 25 15.44 22.03 -14.61
N SER A 26 15.29 21.54 -13.40
CA SER A 26 15.86 22.13 -12.20
C SER A 26 16.35 21.05 -11.25
N VAL A 27 17.38 21.42 -10.50
CA VAL A 27 17.85 20.68 -9.34
C VAL A 27 17.79 21.63 -8.16
N VAL A 28 17.04 21.27 -7.14
CA VAL A 28 16.83 22.06 -5.93
C VAL A 28 17.52 21.36 -4.76
N PHE A 29 18.26 22.14 -3.98
CA PHE A 29 18.73 21.77 -2.65
C PHE A 29 18.12 22.83 -1.72
N ALA A 30 17.11 22.49 -0.92
CA ALA A 30 16.37 23.45 -0.11
C ALA A 30 17.18 23.81 1.15
N GLY A 31 17.61 22.83 1.93
CA GLY A 31 18.60 23.01 3.00
C GLY A 31 18.04 22.62 4.36
N ASP A 32 18.30 23.42 5.40
CA ASP A 32 17.67 23.20 6.70
C ASP A 32 16.44 24.11 6.84
N GLY A 33 15.46 23.68 7.62
CA GLY A 33 14.24 24.42 7.97
C GLY A 33 13.07 24.13 7.03
N ASP A 34 11.86 24.31 7.55
CA ASP A 34 10.62 24.00 6.83
C ASP A 34 10.46 24.80 5.51
N ASP A 35 10.62 24.13 4.37
CA ASP A 35 10.72 24.69 3.04
C ASP A 35 9.53 24.37 2.13
N GLY A 36 9.26 25.26 1.17
CA GLY A 36 8.21 25.10 0.17
C GLY A 36 8.77 25.11 -1.25
N VAL A 37 8.84 23.96 -1.91
CA VAL A 37 9.34 23.83 -3.28
C VAL A 37 8.18 23.59 -4.25
N ARG A 38 8.08 24.41 -5.29
CA ARG A 38 7.17 24.17 -6.41
C ARG A 38 7.94 24.17 -7.72
N MET A 39 7.86 23.05 -8.42
CA MET A 39 8.65 22.82 -9.62
C MET A 39 7.87 23.13 -10.90
N GLY A 40 8.51 22.87 -12.04
CA GLY A 40 8.04 23.26 -13.37
C GLY A 40 7.11 22.20 -13.97
N TYR A 41 7.06 22.13 -15.30
CA TYR A 41 6.33 21.09 -16.03
C TYR A 41 7.31 20.20 -16.82
N GLN A 42 8.52 20.02 -16.28
CA GLN A 42 9.61 19.28 -16.87
C GLN A 42 10.29 18.50 -15.76
N ASN A 43 11.02 17.45 -16.13
CA ASN A 43 11.77 16.63 -15.18
C ASN A 43 12.70 17.47 -14.30
N ASP A 44 12.44 17.42 -13.01
CA ASP A 44 13.07 18.15 -11.94
C ASP A 44 13.59 17.17 -10.87
N VAL A 45 14.51 17.64 -10.03
CA VAL A 45 15.02 16.91 -8.86
C VAL A 45 15.01 17.87 -7.67
N ALA A 46 14.52 17.44 -6.52
CA ALA A 46 14.68 18.18 -5.27
C ALA A 46 15.17 17.30 -4.12
N TYR A 47 16.09 17.88 -3.36
CA TYR A 47 16.51 17.47 -2.03
C TYR A 47 16.01 18.56 -1.09
N LEU A 48 15.09 18.23 -0.19
CA LEU A 48 14.47 19.22 0.69
C LEU A 48 15.34 19.45 1.92
N GLY A 49 15.75 18.40 2.63
CA GLY A 49 16.80 18.47 3.65
C GLY A 49 16.26 18.26 5.05
N ASP A 50 16.78 18.99 6.04
CA ASP A 50 16.25 18.88 7.41
C ASP A 50 15.04 19.82 7.54
N GLY A 51 13.88 19.36 8.01
CA GLY A 51 12.72 20.23 8.20
C GLY A 51 11.43 19.54 7.80
N ASN A 52 10.29 20.17 8.12
CA ASN A 52 9.01 19.66 7.65
C ASN A 52 8.63 20.40 6.36
N ASP A 53 8.92 19.77 5.23
CA ASP A 53 8.96 20.42 3.93
C ASP A 53 7.72 20.09 3.08
N VAL A 54 7.51 20.89 2.03
CA VAL A 54 6.42 20.71 1.09
C VAL A 54 6.93 20.85 -0.34
N ALA A 55 6.78 19.80 -1.15
CA ALA A 55 7.15 19.79 -2.56
C ALA A 55 5.97 19.49 -3.50
N TYR A 56 5.87 20.25 -4.59
CA TYR A 56 4.96 19.99 -5.71
C TYR A 56 5.74 19.95 -7.02
N ALA A 57 5.85 18.78 -7.66
CA ALA A 57 6.61 18.61 -8.91
C ALA A 57 5.80 18.90 -10.19
N GLU A 58 4.46 18.82 -10.11
CA GLU A 58 3.47 19.17 -11.15
C GLU A 58 3.43 18.25 -12.37
N SER A 59 4.43 18.28 -13.25
CA SER A 59 4.46 17.40 -14.43
C SER A 59 5.89 17.15 -14.87
N GLY A 60 6.15 15.95 -15.35
CA GLY A 60 7.49 15.50 -15.68
C GLY A 60 7.77 14.19 -14.96
N ASN A 61 8.87 13.53 -15.31
CA ASN A 61 9.33 12.44 -14.47
C ASN A 61 10.29 13.04 -13.45
N ASP A 62 9.79 13.29 -12.25
CA ASP A 62 10.46 14.04 -11.21
C ASP A 62 11.06 13.11 -10.14
N VAL A 63 12.04 13.63 -9.40
CA VAL A 63 12.67 12.92 -8.28
C VAL A 63 12.64 13.81 -7.04
N LEU A 64 11.94 13.35 -6.00
CA LEU A 64 11.77 14.07 -4.73
C LEU A 64 12.43 13.27 -3.61
N PHE A 65 13.25 13.94 -2.82
CA PHE A 65 13.79 13.45 -1.55
C PHE A 65 13.37 14.43 -0.46
N GLY A 66 12.55 13.98 0.49
CA GLY A 66 12.18 14.73 1.69
C GLY A 66 13.39 14.94 2.59
N GLU A 67 14.10 13.84 2.88
CA GLU A 67 15.22 13.79 3.84
C GLU A 67 14.70 13.79 5.29
N ASP A 68 15.22 14.60 6.22
CA ASP A 68 14.88 14.46 7.65
C ASP A 68 13.67 15.37 8.00
N GLY A 69 12.54 14.81 8.45
CA GLY A 69 11.39 15.57 8.97
C GLY A 69 10.05 15.02 8.47
N ASP A 70 8.95 15.64 8.88
CA ASP A 70 7.61 15.20 8.43
C ASP A 70 7.20 15.97 7.16
N ASP A 71 7.34 15.34 5.99
CA ASP A 71 7.25 15.98 4.68
C ASP A 71 5.91 15.76 3.96
N LEU A 72 5.60 16.68 3.05
CA LEU A 72 4.50 16.55 2.09
C LEU A 72 5.02 16.60 0.66
N LEU A 73 5.02 15.45 -0.01
CA LEU A 73 5.62 15.28 -1.34
C LEU A 73 4.56 14.92 -2.37
N TYR A 74 4.40 15.76 -3.40
CA TYR A 74 3.45 15.55 -4.50
C TYR A 74 4.19 15.46 -5.85
N GLY A 75 4.17 14.29 -6.47
CA GLY A 75 4.79 14.01 -7.79
C GLY A 75 4.03 14.72 -8.90
N GLY A 76 2.81 14.30 -9.17
CA GLY A 76 1.89 15.03 -10.02
C GLY A 76 1.51 14.30 -11.29
N ARG A 77 2.23 14.53 -12.39
CA ARG A 77 1.91 13.89 -13.67
C ARG A 77 3.16 13.28 -14.25
N ASP A 78 2.93 12.19 -14.98
CA ASP A 78 3.99 11.35 -15.52
C ASP A 78 4.66 10.55 -14.38
N ASN A 79 5.77 9.88 -14.64
CA ASN A 79 6.25 8.82 -13.73
C ASN A 79 7.30 9.36 -12.77
N ASP A 80 6.95 9.42 -11.49
CA ASP A 80 7.74 10.05 -10.44
C ASP A 80 8.47 9.05 -9.53
N TRP A 81 9.57 9.52 -8.93
CA TRP A 81 10.27 8.86 -7.85
C TRP A 81 10.19 9.74 -6.61
N ILE A 82 9.57 9.24 -5.54
CA ILE A 82 9.36 10.00 -4.30
C ILE A 82 9.89 9.18 -3.13
N GLU A 83 10.78 9.79 -2.35
CA GLU A 83 11.36 9.24 -1.14
C GLU A 83 11.10 10.22 0.01
N GLY A 84 10.41 9.76 1.06
CA GLY A 84 10.13 10.52 2.27
C GLY A 84 11.42 10.75 3.05
N GLY A 85 11.88 9.71 3.75
CA GLY A 85 13.10 9.76 4.55
C GLY A 85 12.78 9.41 5.99
N PRO A 86 13.53 9.94 6.97
CA PRO A 86 13.12 9.83 8.36
C PRO A 86 12.05 10.87 8.76
N GLY A 87 10.92 10.41 9.28
CA GLY A 87 9.81 11.26 9.73
C GLY A 87 8.46 10.66 9.32
N ASP A 88 7.35 11.23 9.80
CA ASP A 88 6.02 10.75 9.41
C ASP A 88 5.57 11.48 8.12
N ASP A 89 5.81 10.88 6.96
CA ASP A 89 5.68 11.54 5.66
C ASP A 89 4.32 11.31 4.97
N LEU A 90 3.93 12.26 4.11
CA LEU A 90 2.78 12.13 3.21
C LEU A 90 3.23 12.21 1.74
N LEU A 91 3.20 11.06 1.07
CA LEU A 91 3.64 10.89 -0.32
C LEU A 91 2.44 10.69 -1.24
N TRP A 92 2.40 11.46 -2.33
CA TRP A 92 1.32 11.43 -3.31
C TRP A 92 1.87 11.37 -4.74
N GLY A 93 1.77 10.20 -5.40
CA GLY A 93 2.22 10.00 -6.79
C GLY A 93 1.35 10.74 -7.81
N ALA A 94 0.02 10.63 -7.64
CA ALA A 94 -1.02 11.21 -8.50
C ALA A 94 -1.21 10.48 -9.85
N TRP A 95 -0.72 11.03 -10.96
CA TRP A 95 -0.96 10.47 -12.29
C TRP A 95 0.32 9.93 -12.89
N GLY A 96 0.48 8.62 -12.94
CA GLY A 96 1.67 8.05 -13.53
C GLY A 96 1.94 6.66 -13.01
N ASN A 97 3.03 6.07 -13.48
CA ASN A 97 3.55 4.86 -12.86
C ASN A 97 4.64 5.28 -11.89
N ASP A 98 4.27 5.49 -10.64
CA ASP A 98 5.11 6.13 -9.65
C ASP A 98 5.82 5.10 -8.75
N GLN A 99 6.95 5.51 -8.17
CA GLN A 99 7.66 4.77 -7.14
C GLN A 99 7.71 5.61 -5.87
N LEU A 100 7.07 5.14 -4.81
CA LEU A 100 6.95 5.83 -3.52
C LEU A 100 7.64 5.00 -2.43
N PHE A 101 8.52 5.63 -1.67
CA PHE A 101 9.24 5.04 -0.54
C PHE A 101 9.03 5.91 0.70
N GLY A 102 8.32 5.41 1.70
CA GLY A 102 8.16 6.09 3.00
C GLY A 102 9.50 6.20 3.73
N ASN A 103 10.13 5.04 3.95
CA ASN A 103 11.38 4.83 4.68
C ASN A 103 11.20 4.69 6.19
N GLU A 104 11.62 5.65 7.00
CA GLU A 104 11.64 5.53 8.47
C GLU A 104 10.56 6.43 9.07
N GLY A 105 9.46 5.86 9.56
CA GLY A 105 8.38 6.64 10.17
C GLY A 105 7.02 6.02 9.92
N GLY A 106 5.97 6.62 10.48
CA GLY A 106 4.59 6.20 10.18
C GLY A 106 4.09 6.93 8.94
N ASP A 107 4.36 6.40 7.76
CA ASP A 107 4.16 7.11 6.52
C ASP A 107 2.75 6.89 5.94
N THR A 108 2.31 7.84 5.11
CA THR A 108 1.10 7.67 4.30
C THR A 108 1.39 7.83 2.82
N LEU A 109 1.19 6.76 2.06
CA LEU A 109 1.51 6.69 0.63
C LEU A 109 0.23 6.55 -0.21
N TYR A 110 0.11 7.36 -1.27
CA TYR A 110 -0.99 7.30 -2.25
C TYR A 110 -0.45 7.20 -3.69
N GLY A 111 -0.66 6.06 -4.36
CA GLY A 111 -0.33 5.89 -5.78
C GLY A 111 -1.33 6.57 -6.72
N VAL A 112 -2.62 6.49 -6.37
CA VAL A 112 -3.77 7.16 -7.01
C VAL A 112 -4.15 6.64 -8.39
N THR A 113 -3.34 6.79 -9.43
CA THR A 113 -3.65 6.21 -10.75
C THR A 113 -2.39 5.76 -11.45
N GLY A 114 -2.47 4.66 -12.20
CA GLY A 114 -1.36 4.07 -12.93
C GLY A 114 -0.74 2.91 -12.15
N ILE A 115 0.24 2.23 -12.77
CA ILE A 115 0.86 1.04 -12.18
C ILE A 115 2.01 1.49 -11.28
N ASN A 116 1.77 1.52 -9.98
CA ASN A 116 2.68 2.06 -8.98
C ASN A 116 3.45 0.97 -8.23
N ALA A 117 4.58 1.36 -7.64
CA ALA A 117 5.27 0.55 -6.64
C ALA A 117 5.42 1.35 -5.35
N LEU A 118 4.81 0.86 -4.27
CA LEU A 118 4.72 1.54 -2.98
C LEU A 118 5.42 0.71 -1.90
N TYR A 119 6.29 1.35 -1.12
CA TYR A 119 7.07 0.75 -0.06
C TYR A 119 6.96 1.59 1.21
N GLY A 120 6.23 1.13 2.22
CA GLY A 120 6.17 1.79 3.53
C GLY A 120 7.53 1.75 4.24
N SER A 121 8.08 0.54 4.36
CA SER A 121 9.42 0.22 4.90
C SER A 121 9.47 0.05 6.42
N LEU A 122 9.78 1.07 7.23
CA LEU A 122 9.94 0.94 8.67
C LEU A 122 8.95 1.86 9.39
N GLY A 123 7.98 1.30 10.11
CA GLY A 123 7.06 2.05 10.95
C GLY A 123 5.61 1.62 10.69
N GLU A 124 4.65 2.23 11.36
CA GLU A 124 3.24 1.88 11.16
C GLU A 124 2.68 2.68 9.97
N ASP A 125 2.68 2.06 8.79
CA ASP A 125 2.37 2.74 7.53
C ASP A 125 0.90 2.63 7.10
N ILE A 126 0.45 3.61 6.32
CA ILE A 126 -0.83 3.57 5.60
C ILE A 126 -0.55 3.67 4.10
N VAL A 127 -0.82 2.59 3.37
CA VAL A 127 -0.52 2.51 1.93
C VAL A 127 -1.79 2.30 1.12
N LEU A 128 -2.03 3.18 0.14
CA LEU A 128 -3.14 3.10 -0.80
C LEU A 128 -2.60 3.02 -2.23
N GLY A 129 -2.84 1.90 -2.91
CA GLY A 129 -2.45 1.68 -4.30
C GLY A 129 -3.13 2.69 -5.22
N GLY A 130 -4.45 2.59 -5.34
CA GLY A 130 -5.25 3.51 -6.14
C GLY A 130 -5.96 2.78 -7.28
N ASP A 131 -5.98 3.38 -8.46
CA ASP A 131 -6.47 2.74 -9.66
C ASP A 131 -5.32 2.04 -10.41
N ASP A 132 -5.63 0.92 -11.08
CA ASP A 132 -4.72 0.04 -11.84
C ASP A 132 -3.91 -0.94 -10.96
N SER A 133 -3.24 -1.90 -11.59
CA SER A 133 -2.51 -2.96 -10.89
C SER A 133 -1.24 -2.46 -10.22
N ASP A 134 -1.21 -2.44 -8.90
CA ASP A 134 -0.11 -1.93 -8.10
C ASP A 134 0.74 -3.03 -7.45
N VAL A 135 1.94 -2.65 -7.02
CA VAL A 135 2.83 -3.48 -6.19
C VAL A 135 3.06 -2.80 -4.86
N ILE A 136 2.60 -3.42 -3.77
CA ILE A 136 2.57 -2.80 -2.45
C ILE A 136 3.33 -3.64 -1.43
N PHE A 137 4.26 -3.00 -0.72
CA PHE A 137 4.95 -3.55 0.44
C PHE A 137 4.68 -2.65 1.65
N GLY A 138 4.11 -3.21 2.72
CA GLY A 138 3.99 -2.55 4.03
C GLY A 138 5.37 -2.37 4.62
N GLY A 139 5.91 -3.41 5.27
CA GLY A 139 7.30 -3.40 5.70
C GLY A 139 7.51 -4.05 7.04
N GLU A 140 8.08 -3.31 7.98
CA GLU A 140 8.15 -3.68 9.40
C GLU A 140 7.11 -2.90 10.20
N GLU A 141 6.62 -3.52 11.28
CA GLU A 141 5.54 -2.98 12.14
C GLU A 141 4.15 -3.18 11.54
N ASN A 142 3.13 -2.50 12.08
CA ASN A 142 1.73 -2.83 11.80
C ASN A 142 1.16 -1.89 10.75
N ASP A 143 1.01 -2.39 9.53
CA ASP A 143 0.61 -1.58 8.39
C ASP A 143 -0.88 -1.72 8.07
N ILE A 144 -1.44 -0.68 7.46
CA ILE A 144 -2.76 -0.69 6.85
C ILE A 144 -2.59 -0.52 5.34
N ILE A 145 -2.93 -1.56 4.59
CA ILE A 145 -2.74 -1.58 3.13
C ILE A 145 -4.06 -1.76 2.41
N LEU A 146 -4.36 -0.84 1.49
CA LEU A 146 -5.49 -0.89 0.58
C LEU A 146 -4.96 -0.96 -0.86
N GLY A 147 -5.20 -2.06 -1.57
CA GLY A 147 -4.93 -2.16 -3.00
C GLY A 147 -5.75 -1.17 -3.81
N ASN A 148 -7.04 -1.10 -3.48
CA ASN A 148 -8.07 -0.28 -4.14
C ASN A 148 -8.61 -0.92 -5.42
N ALA A 149 -8.37 -0.38 -6.61
CA ALA A 149 -8.96 -0.89 -7.84
C ALA A 149 -7.86 -1.34 -8.79
N GLY A 150 -7.86 -2.58 -9.23
CA GLY A 150 -6.80 -3.14 -10.05
C GLY A 150 -6.44 -4.54 -9.56
N ASP A 151 -5.74 -5.30 -10.40
CA ASP A 151 -5.22 -6.61 -9.97
C ASP A 151 -3.90 -6.38 -9.24
N ASP A 152 -3.93 -6.31 -7.91
CA ASP A 152 -2.82 -5.85 -7.08
C ASP A 152 -1.94 -6.98 -6.56
N TRP A 153 -0.67 -6.65 -6.29
CA TRP A 153 0.24 -7.50 -5.54
C TRP A 153 0.55 -6.86 -4.20
N ILE A 154 0.14 -7.49 -3.10
CA ILE A 154 0.23 -6.92 -1.76
C ILE A 154 1.03 -7.82 -0.83
N SER A 155 1.98 -7.23 -0.09
CA SER A 155 2.70 -7.89 0.99
C SER A 155 2.71 -6.99 2.22
N GLY A 156 2.05 -7.42 3.30
CA GLY A 156 2.11 -6.71 4.59
C GLY A 156 3.51 -6.63 5.18
N GLY A 157 4.39 -7.58 4.86
CA GLY A 157 5.69 -7.65 5.54
C GLY A 157 5.52 -8.19 6.96
N SER A 158 6.42 -7.84 7.88
CA SER A 158 6.32 -8.28 9.27
C SER A 158 5.23 -7.51 10.03
N GLY A 159 4.94 -7.89 11.29
CA GLY A 159 3.91 -7.21 12.09
C GLY A 159 2.50 -7.76 11.93
N ASP A 160 1.54 -7.12 12.60
CA ASP A 160 0.11 -7.44 12.58
C ASP A 160 -0.59 -6.50 11.60
N ASN A 161 -0.64 -6.88 10.31
CA ASN A 161 -1.09 -5.98 9.25
C ASN A 161 -2.58 -6.11 8.97
N GLN A 162 -3.20 -5.01 8.53
CA GLN A 162 -4.54 -5.00 7.95
C GLN A 162 -4.47 -4.89 6.44
N LEU A 163 -4.90 -5.92 5.72
CA LEU A 163 -4.75 -6.03 4.27
C LEU A 163 -6.12 -6.03 3.60
N TYR A 164 -6.29 -5.16 2.61
CA TYR A 164 -7.51 -5.03 1.80
C TYR A 164 -7.10 -5.06 0.33
N GLY A 165 -7.45 -6.13 -0.41
CA GLY A 165 -7.29 -6.17 -1.87
C GLY A 165 -8.19 -5.13 -2.54
N GLN A 166 -9.50 -5.31 -2.34
CA GLN A 166 -10.58 -4.50 -2.93
C GLN A 166 -10.83 -4.89 -4.39
N GLU A 167 -11.25 -3.97 -5.26
CA GLU A 167 -11.75 -4.33 -6.60
C GLU A 167 -10.62 -4.87 -7.47
N GLY A 168 -10.65 -6.15 -7.85
CA GLY A 168 -9.64 -6.73 -8.73
C GLY A 168 -9.45 -8.21 -8.47
N ASP A 169 -8.58 -8.86 -9.25
CA ASP A 169 -8.10 -10.21 -8.94
C ASP A 169 -6.72 -10.10 -8.25
N ASP A 170 -6.70 -9.99 -6.92
CA ASP A 170 -5.51 -9.62 -6.14
C ASP A 170 -4.65 -10.81 -5.68
N GLN A 171 -3.37 -10.54 -5.43
CA GLN A 171 -2.45 -11.47 -4.78
C GLN A 171 -1.96 -10.90 -3.46
N ILE A 172 -2.45 -11.47 -2.36
CA ILE A 172 -2.14 -11.01 -1.00
C ILE A 172 -1.20 -12.00 -0.32
N TYR A 173 -0.06 -11.53 0.15
CA TYR A 173 0.92 -12.29 0.92
C TYR A 173 0.80 -11.93 2.40
N GLY A 174 0.29 -12.86 3.21
CA GLY A 174 0.13 -12.68 4.66
C GLY A 174 1.42 -12.85 5.48
N THR A 175 2.60 -12.48 4.99
CA THR A 175 3.87 -12.95 5.58
C THR A 175 4.25 -12.35 6.94
N GLY A 176 3.68 -12.82 8.05
CA GLY A 176 4.39 -12.76 9.34
C GLY A 176 5.53 -13.80 9.37
N THR A 177 6.80 -13.39 9.38
CA THR A 177 7.91 -14.33 9.56
C THR A 177 7.83 -14.99 10.94
N ARG A 178 7.32 -16.23 11.05
CA ARG A 178 7.64 -17.19 12.13
C ARG A 178 7.58 -16.64 13.58
N ASP A 179 6.70 -15.69 13.85
CA ASP A 179 6.43 -15.15 15.18
C ASP A 179 4.91 -15.09 15.33
N ASP A 180 4.40 -15.09 16.55
CA ASP A 180 2.97 -15.21 16.95
C ASP A 180 2.06 -14.03 16.47
N ARG A 181 2.34 -13.46 15.29
CA ARG A 181 1.72 -12.27 14.71
C ARG A 181 0.63 -12.65 13.73
N SER A 182 -0.41 -11.83 13.69
CA SER A 182 -1.70 -12.10 13.08
C SER A 182 -2.02 -11.03 12.05
N ASN A 183 -1.99 -11.37 10.77
CA ASN A 183 -2.55 -10.46 9.75
C ASN A 183 -4.07 -10.58 9.73
N GLU A 184 -4.75 -9.45 9.58
CA GLU A 184 -6.18 -9.37 9.33
C GLU A 184 -6.40 -9.04 7.86
N ILE A 185 -6.89 -10.00 7.08
CA ILE A 185 -7.18 -9.81 5.66
C ILE A 185 -8.68 -9.60 5.51
N PHE A 186 -9.07 -8.46 4.96
CA PHE A 186 -10.45 -8.00 4.91
C PHE A 186 -11.04 -8.11 3.52
N TYR A 187 -12.23 -8.69 3.47
CA TYR A 187 -13.06 -8.83 2.29
C TYR A 187 -14.42 -8.17 2.55
N ARG A 188 -14.76 -7.18 1.74
CA ARG A 188 -15.96 -6.34 1.93
C ARG A 188 -16.94 -6.41 0.75
N GLY A 189 -16.60 -7.12 -0.31
CA GLY A 189 -17.43 -7.36 -1.47
C GLY A 189 -16.97 -6.67 -2.73
N ASP A 190 -17.29 -7.29 -3.87
CA ASP A 190 -16.81 -6.92 -5.20
C ASP A 190 -15.28 -7.03 -5.34
N ASP A 191 -14.64 -7.82 -4.46
CA ASP A 191 -13.19 -8.04 -4.40
C ASP A 191 -12.68 -9.06 -5.46
N GLY A 192 -13.34 -9.17 -6.62
CA GLY A 192 -12.97 -10.12 -7.70
C GLY A 192 -12.58 -11.55 -7.26
N ASN A 193 -11.52 -12.11 -7.84
CA ASN A 193 -10.99 -13.45 -7.56
C ASN A 193 -9.58 -13.39 -6.99
N ASP A 194 -9.51 -13.30 -5.67
CA ASP A 194 -8.25 -13.10 -4.97
C ASP A 194 -7.55 -14.41 -4.63
N MET A 195 -6.23 -14.30 -4.51
CA MET A 195 -5.34 -15.35 -4.06
C MET A 195 -4.58 -14.90 -2.81
N VAL A 196 -4.78 -15.61 -1.70
CA VAL A 196 -4.02 -15.39 -0.47
C VAL A 196 -2.94 -16.44 -0.35
N LEU A 197 -1.69 -16.00 -0.31
CA LEU A 197 -0.52 -16.87 -0.16
C LEU A 197 0.09 -16.72 1.22
N ARG A 198 0.66 -17.83 1.71
CA ARG A 198 1.37 -17.89 3.00
C ARG A 198 0.49 -17.49 4.20
N PHE A 199 -0.81 -17.75 4.12
CA PHE A 199 -1.73 -17.62 5.24
C PHE A 199 -1.36 -18.59 6.36
N ASN A 200 -1.11 -18.07 7.56
CA ASN A 200 -0.89 -18.87 8.75
C ASN A 200 -2.21 -19.09 9.48
N ALA A 201 -2.81 -20.26 9.32
CA ALA A 201 -4.12 -20.56 9.92
C ALA A 201 -4.12 -20.59 11.47
N GLU A 202 -2.95 -20.63 12.12
CA GLU A 202 -2.87 -20.53 13.59
C GLU A 202 -3.01 -19.08 14.10
N THR A 203 -2.66 -18.07 13.29
CA THR A 203 -2.56 -16.67 13.72
C THR A 203 -3.32 -15.69 12.83
N ASP A 204 -3.26 -15.84 11.51
CA ASP A 204 -3.91 -14.95 10.57
C ASP A 204 -5.44 -15.11 10.60
N GLN A 205 -6.12 -14.01 10.29
CA GLN A 205 -7.57 -13.94 10.24
C GLN A 205 -8.03 -13.49 8.87
N LEU A 206 -8.97 -14.23 8.28
CA LEU A 206 -9.67 -13.80 7.08
C LEU A 206 -11.04 -13.25 7.47
N MET A 207 -11.18 -11.93 7.47
CA MET A 207 -12.40 -11.20 7.81
C MET A 207 -13.29 -10.99 6.59
N ILE A 208 -14.37 -11.76 6.50
CA ILE A 208 -15.40 -11.59 5.46
C ILE A 208 -16.61 -10.89 6.09
N ALA A 209 -17.07 -9.79 5.50
CA ALA A 209 -18.29 -9.12 5.95
C ALA A 209 -19.54 -10.01 5.74
N ALA A 210 -20.48 -9.98 6.69
CA ALA A 210 -21.69 -10.79 6.62
C ALA A 210 -22.65 -10.29 5.53
N ASP A 211 -23.24 -11.23 4.76
CA ASP A 211 -24.15 -10.95 3.64
C ASP A 211 -23.63 -9.89 2.66
N ILE A 212 -22.32 -9.89 2.40
CA ILE A 212 -21.69 -9.09 1.34
C ILE A 212 -22.55 -9.16 0.10
N ASN A 213 -22.99 -8.01 -0.42
CA ASN A 213 -23.74 -7.91 -1.68
C ASN A 213 -24.96 -8.85 -1.83
N GLY A 214 -25.57 -9.30 -0.72
CA GLY A 214 -26.68 -10.24 -0.75
C GLY A 214 -26.27 -11.66 -1.14
N THR A 215 -25.02 -12.03 -0.93
CA THR A 215 -24.45 -13.33 -1.31
C THR A 215 -25.01 -14.47 -0.46
N GLY A 216 -25.65 -14.19 0.68
CA GLY A 216 -26.27 -15.19 1.52
C GLY A 216 -25.30 -15.98 2.40
N ILE A 217 -24.08 -15.47 2.62
CA ILE A 217 -23.18 -15.94 3.69
C ILE A 217 -23.57 -15.23 4.98
N ALA A 218 -24.60 -15.72 5.67
CA ALA A 218 -25.17 -15.06 6.85
C ALA A 218 -24.81 -15.77 8.17
N ILE A 219 -24.53 -17.07 8.11
CA ILE A 219 -24.14 -17.90 9.26
C ILE A 219 -22.96 -18.81 8.91
N ALA A 220 -22.33 -19.39 9.93
CA ALA A 220 -21.18 -20.29 9.76
C ALA A 220 -21.49 -21.50 8.87
N ASP A 221 -22.72 -22.03 8.91
CA ASP A 221 -23.14 -23.12 8.03
C ASP A 221 -23.19 -22.70 6.55
N ASP A 222 -23.58 -21.45 6.26
CA ASP A 222 -23.58 -20.91 4.90
C ASP A 222 -22.14 -20.80 4.39
N PHE A 223 -21.23 -20.27 5.23
CA PHE A 223 -19.81 -20.17 4.92
C PHE A 223 -19.18 -21.55 4.68
N ALA A 224 -19.42 -22.52 5.56
CA ALA A 224 -18.90 -23.88 5.40
C ALA A 224 -19.38 -24.55 4.10
N ALA A 225 -20.58 -24.20 3.62
CA ALA A 225 -21.12 -24.69 2.35
C ALA A 225 -20.45 -24.05 1.10
N ARG A 226 -19.67 -22.97 1.27
CA ARG A 226 -18.94 -22.26 0.21
C ARG A 226 -17.48 -22.69 0.05
N LEU A 227 -17.01 -23.58 0.92
CA LEU A 227 -15.63 -24.05 0.89
C LEU A 227 -15.46 -25.21 -0.09
N THR A 228 -14.45 -25.10 -0.96
CA THR A 228 -14.02 -26.18 -1.85
C THR A 228 -12.52 -26.42 -1.72
N GLY A 229 -12.13 -27.54 -1.12
CA GLY A 229 -10.73 -27.95 -1.07
C GLY A 229 -10.25 -28.52 -2.40
N TYR A 230 -8.99 -28.28 -2.74
CA TYR A 230 -8.33 -28.87 -3.90
C TYR A 230 -6.94 -29.40 -3.53
N GLY A 231 -6.47 -30.40 -4.28
CA GLY A 231 -5.16 -31.01 -4.08
C GLY A 231 -4.12 -30.53 -5.08
N ASP A 232 -2.84 -30.78 -4.78
CA ASP A 232 -1.74 -30.54 -5.72
C ASP A 232 -1.91 -31.42 -6.97
N ALA A 233 -1.20 -31.12 -8.06
CA ALA A 233 -1.18 -31.83 -9.34
C ALA A 233 -0.76 -33.33 -9.25
N GLY A 234 -0.62 -33.90 -8.05
CA GLY A 234 -0.45 -35.32 -7.74
C GLY A 234 -1.65 -36.01 -7.06
N GLY A 235 -2.67 -35.26 -6.64
CA GLY A 235 -3.98 -35.78 -6.20
C GLY A 235 -4.04 -36.48 -4.83
N GLU A 236 -2.97 -36.47 -4.04
CA GLU A 236 -2.92 -37.21 -2.76
C GLU A 236 -2.99 -36.30 -1.52
N ASP A 237 -2.53 -35.05 -1.59
CA ASP A 237 -2.51 -34.11 -0.46
C ASP A 237 -3.33 -32.84 -0.77
N PRO A 238 -4.17 -32.36 0.16
CA PRO A 238 -4.86 -31.07 0.02
C PRO A 238 -3.83 -29.94 -0.06
N PHE A 239 -3.97 -29.08 -1.06
CA PHE A 239 -3.04 -28.00 -1.36
C PHE A 239 -3.63 -26.62 -1.02
N GLY A 240 -4.93 -26.43 -1.18
CA GLY A 240 -5.56 -25.14 -0.89
C GLY A 240 -7.07 -25.25 -0.77
N THR A 241 -7.69 -24.12 -0.43
CA THR A 241 -9.13 -24.01 -0.23
C THR A 241 -9.67 -22.78 -0.95
N ILE A 242 -10.68 -22.99 -1.78
CA ILE A 242 -11.41 -21.90 -2.43
C ILE A 242 -12.65 -21.58 -1.58
N VAL A 243 -12.83 -20.29 -1.28
CA VAL A 243 -14.03 -19.72 -0.66
C VAL A 243 -14.86 -19.05 -1.75
N ASP A 244 -16.06 -19.56 -2.03
CA ASP A 244 -17.00 -18.90 -2.95
C ASP A 244 -17.77 -17.79 -2.24
N LEU A 245 -17.39 -16.54 -2.50
CA LEU A 245 -18.02 -15.36 -1.91
C LEU A 245 -19.39 -15.07 -2.55
N GLY A 246 -19.75 -15.71 -3.66
CA GLY A 246 -20.95 -15.45 -4.44
C GLY A 246 -20.74 -14.35 -5.48
N ALA A 247 -21.74 -14.15 -6.34
CA ALA A 247 -21.71 -13.19 -7.46
C ALA A 247 -20.56 -13.37 -8.47
N GLY A 248 -19.79 -14.46 -8.37
CA GLY A 248 -18.65 -14.76 -9.24
C GLY A 248 -17.28 -14.46 -8.61
N SER A 249 -17.25 -13.96 -7.37
CA SER A 249 -16.03 -13.67 -6.61
C SER A 249 -15.57 -14.85 -5.77
N THR A 250 -14.26 -15.03 -5.64
CA THR A 250 -13.66 -16.13 -4.86
C THR A 250 -12.42 -15.69 -4.11
N ILE A 251 -12.08 -16.41 -3.04
CA ILE A 251 -10.78 -16.32 -2.37
C ILE A 251 -10.10 -17.69 -2.46
N ASP A 252 -8.92 -17.76 -3.05
CA ASP A 252 -8.06 -18.95 -3.06
C ASP A 252 -7.03 -18.85 -1.93
N LEU A 253 -7.26 -19.61 -0.85
CA LEU A 253 -6.32 -19.78 0.25
C LEU A 253 -5.29 -20.85 -0.11
N VAL A 254 -4.18 -20.42 -0.70
CA VAL A 254 -3.11 -21.30 -1.17
C VAL A 254 -2.29 -21.82 0.01
N GLY A 255 -2.23 -23.13 0.17
CA GLY A 255 -1.51 -23.80 1.26
C GLY A 255 -2.37 -24.07 2.49
N VAL A 256 -3.65 -23.65 2.51
CA VAL A 256 -4.57 -23.85 3.63
C VAL A 256 -5.55 -24.96 3.29
N VAL A 257 -5.54 -26.03 4.08
CA VAL A 257 -6.43 -27.18 3.86
C VAL A 257 -7.82 -26.88 4.43
N ILE A 258 -8.86 -27.41 3.79
CA ILE A 258 -10.26 -27.08 4.12
C ILE A 258 -10.63 -27.44 5.57
N ASP A 259 -10.01 -28.49 6.12
CA ASP A 259 -10.26 -28.93 7.49
C ASP A 259 -9.70 -27.96 8.55
N ASP A 260 -8.72 -27.12 8.16
CA ASP A 260 -8.14 -26.06 9.00
C ASP A 260 -8.92 -24.74 8.89
N VAL A 261 -9.92 -24.69 8.01
CA VAL A 261 -10.78 -23.51 7.83
C VAL A 261 -12.01 -23.64 8.72
N THR A 262 -11.97 -22.98 9.88
CA THR A 262 -13.15 -22.89 10.77
C THR A 262 -13.71 -21.47 10.82
N ALA A 263 -15.02 -21.31 10.97
CA ALA A 263 -15.63 -19.98 11.12
C ALA A 263 -15.98 -19.72 12.58
N ASN A 264 -15.42 -18.67 13.19
CA ASN A 264 -15.88 -18.14 14.47
C ASN A 264 -16.73 -16.88 14.27
N LEU A 265 -17.90 -16.81 14.90
CA LEU A 265 -18.84 -15.70 14.74
C LEU A 265 -18.75 -14.75 15.94
N ALA A 266 -17.98 -13.68 15.75
CA ALA A 266 -18.15 -12.43 16.48
C ALA A 266 -17.88 -11.26 15.51
N ASP A 267 -18.92 -10.83 14.80
CA ASP A 267 -18.99 -9.69 13.87
C ASP A 267 -18.21 -9.78 12.54
N PHE A 268 -17.18 -10.61 12.43
CA PHE A 268 -16.47 -10.98 11.18
C PHE A 268 -16.21 -12.49 11.19
N PHE A 269 -16.27 -13.17 10.03
CA PHE A 269 -15.79 -14.56 9.96
C PHE A 269 -14.30 -14.56 10.32
N THR A 270 -13.88 -15.40 11.26
CA THR A 270 -12.46 -15.58 11.59
C THR A 270 -12.09 -17.02 11.28
N ILE A 271 -11.07 -17.21 10.44
CA ILE A 271 -10.47 -18.53 10.18
C ILE A 271 -9.45 -18.83 11.27
N THR A 272 -9.67 -19.88 12.06
CA THR A 272 -8.69 -20.41 13.01
C THR A 272 -8.50 -21.90 12.79
N ALA A 273 -7.26 -22.38 12.73
CA ALA A 273 -6.92 -23.81 12.80
C ALA A 273 -6.94 -24.34 14.25
#